data_AF-C8NB25-F1
#
_entry.id   AF-C8NB25-F1
#
_cell.length_a   1.000
_cell.length_b   1.000
_cell.length_c   1.000
_cell.angle_alpha   90.00
_cell.angle_beta   90.00
_cell.angle_gamma   90.00
#
_symmetry.space_group_name_H-M   'P 1'
#
loop_
_entity.id
_entity.type
_entity.pdbx_description
1 polymer ?
#
loop_
_entity_poly.entity_id
_entity_poly.type
_entity_poly.pdbx_seq_one_letter_code
_entity_poly.pdbx_strand_id
1 'polypeptide(L)'
;MNNKEINFIEAKMLAESSAKKLITVWGDLENPSPPYLSNYYMEDKGCWIFFRHERIIIPPEKGPATSAFAVSKKGEIRLIADYRDSPERAKEYLKTMSEHFIKHGW
;
A
#
# COMPACT_ATOMS: atom_id res chain seq x y z
N MET A 1 -5.76 -20.79 -12.48
CA MET A 1 -5.22 -19.58 -11.82
C MET A 1 -4.30 -18.89 -12.81
N ASN A 2 -4.45 -17.58 -12.99
CA ASN A 2 -3.57 -16.82 -13.88
C ASN A 2 -2.21 -16.71 -13.18
N ASN A 3 -1.18 -17.40 -13.68
CA ASN A 3 0.19 -17.38 -13.12
C ASN A 3 0.99 -16.14 -13.52
N LYS A 4 0.33 -15.13 -14.09
CA LYS A 4 1.00 -13.93 -14.56
C LYS A 4 1.27 -13.01 -13.37
N GLU A 5 2.54 -12.76 -13.10
CA GLU A 5 2.95 -11.70 -12.20
C GLU A 5 2.71 -10.34 -12.84
N ILE A 6 2.31 -9.37 -12.02
CA ILE A 6 2.16 -7.98 -12.40
C ILE A 6 3.51 -7.25 -12.24
N ASN A 7 3.72 -6.23 -13.05
CA ASN A 7 4.89 -5.37 -12.94
C ASN A 7 4.66 -4.23 -11.94
N PHE A 8 5.72 -3.46 -11.67
CA PHE A 8 5.66 -2.31 -10.77
C PHE A 8 4.59 -1.26 -11.14
N ILE A 9 4.43 -0.95 -12.42
CA ILE A 9 3.45 0.05 -12.89
C ILE A 9 2.03 -0.43 -12.58
N GLU A 10 1.73 -1.69 -12.89
CA GLU A 10 0.44 -2.32 -12.58
C GLU A 10 0.19 -2.34 -11.06
N ALA A 11 1.20 -2.69 -10.26
CA ALA A 11 1.10 -2.70 -8.80
C ALA A 11 0.87 -1.30 -8.22
N LYS A 12 1.57 -0.30 -8.76
CA LYS A 12 1.39 1.10 -8.35
C LYS A 12 0.01 1.63 -8.70
N MET A 13 -0.52 1.31 -9.89
CA MET A 13 -1.89 1.68 -10.28
C MET A 13 -2.95 1.09 -9.34
N LEU A 14 -2.76 -0.17 -8.93
CA LEU A 14 -3.61 -0.84 -7.95
C LEU A 14 -3.59 -0.13 -6.59
N ALA A 15 -2.40 0.24 -6.10
CA ALA A 15 -2.25 1.01 -4.87
C ALA A 15 -2.83 2.43 -5.00
N GLU A 16 -2.65 3.13 -6.13
CA GLU A 16 -3.19 4.48 -6.35
C GLU A 16 -4.72 4.49 -6.36
N SER A 17 -5.33 3.51 -7.02
CA SER A 17 -6.79 3.35 -7.03
C SER A 17 -7.34 3.11 -5.62
N SER A 18 -6.65 2.24 -4.85
CA SER A 18 -7.00 1.95 -3.46
C SER A 18 -6.83 3.17 -2.56
N ALA A 19 -5.73 3.92 -2.71
CA ALA A 19 -5.49 5.15 -1.99
C ALA A 19 -6.56 6.20 -2.29
N LYS A 20 -6.87 6.45 -3.58
CA LYS A 20 -7.93 7.39 -3.96
C LYS A 20 -9.25 7.05 -3.28
N LYS A 21 -9.68 5.78 -3.35
CA LYS A 21 -10.93 5.32 -2.71
C LYS A 21 -10.91 5.55 -1.20
N LEU A 22 -9.81 5.17 -0.55
CA LEU A 22 -9.64 5.31 0.89
C LEU A 22 -9.74 6.78 1.32
N ILE A 23 -9.09 7.68 0.60
CA ILE A 23 -9.05 9.10 0.90
C ILE A 23 -10.40 9.77 0.69
N THR A 24 -11.13 9.40 -0.37
CA THR A 24 -12.48 9.89 -0.62
C THR A 24 -13.46 9.46 0.48
N VAL A 25 -13.28 8.26 1.05
CA VAL A 25 -14.21 7.72 2.06
C VAL A 25 -13.85 8.18 3.49
N TRP A 26 -12.57 8.28 3.83
CA TRP A 26 -12.12 8.53 5.22
C TRP A 26 -11.42 9.89 5.42
N GLY A 27 -10.94 10.51 4.35
CA GLY A 27 -10.23 11.78 4.42
C GLY A 27 -11.12 13.02 4.39
N ASP A 28 -12.44 12.87 4.14
CA ASP A 28 -13.37 13.97 3.87
C ASP A 28 -12.86 14.98 2.83
N LEU A 29 -11.99 14.52 1.93
CA LEU A 29 -11.47 15.32 0.85
C LEU A 29 -12.44 15.20 -0.32
N GLU A 30 -13.16 16.29 -0.62
CA GLU A 30 -13.89 16.41 -1.88
C GLU A 30 -12.88 16.54 -3.03
N ASN A 31 -12.85 15.55 -3.92
CA ASN A 31 -12.01 15.52 -5.11
C ASN A 31 -10.49 15.72 -4.83
N PRO A 32 -9.85 14.83 -4.04
CA PRO A 32 -8.41 14.93 -3.83
C PRO A 32 -7.70 14.81 -5.18
N SER A 33 -6.79 15.74 -5.47
CA SER A 33 -5.91 15.64 -6.63
C SER A 33 -4.79 14.63 -6.36
N PRO A 34 -4.16 14.05 -7.39
CA PRO A 34 -2.90 13.33 -7.23
C PRO A 34 -1.75 14.31 -6.84
N PRO A 35 -0.64 13.81 -6.27
CA PRO A 35 -0.36 12.40 -5.96
C PRO A 35 -1.11 11.87 -4.71
N TYR A 36 -1.50 10.59 -4.77
CA TYR A 36 -2.11 9.88 -3.63
C TYR A 36 -1.08 9.05 -2.84
N LEU A 37 -0.01 8.63 -3.51
CA LEU A 37 1.08 7.85 -2.94
C LEU A 37 2.35 8.70 -2.83
N SER A 38 3.20 8.36 -1.88
CA SER A 38 4.57 8.88 -1.80
C SER A 38 5.42 8.33 -2.96
N ASN A 39 6.52 9.03 -3.25
CA ASN A 39 7.54 8.51 -4.16
C ASN A 39 8.36 7.37 -3.53
N TYR A 40 8.37 7.31 -2.19
CA TYR A 40 8.99 6.21 -1.46
C TYR A 40 8.12 4.95 -1.54
N TYR A 41 8.76 3.82 -1.77
CA TYR A 41 8.16 2.49 -1.73
C TYR A 41 9.19 1.48 -1.24
N MET A 42 8.71 0.31 -0.83
CA MET A 42 9.57 -0.82 -0.48
C MET A 42 9.19 -2.02 -1.34
N GLU A 43 10.15 -2.90 -1.60
CA GLU A 43 9.96 -4.07 -2.44
C GLU A 43 10.71 -5.27 -1.89
N ASP A 44 10.07 -6.43 -1.96
CA ASP A 44 10.67 -7.74 -1.76
C ASP A 44 10.08 -8.71 -2.80
N LYS A 45 10.59 -9.94 -2.85
CA LYS A 45 10.22 -10.98 -3.82
C LYS A 45 8.70 -11.21 -3.93
N GLY A 46 7.95 -11.09 -2.83
CA GLY A 46 6.52 -11.39 -2.80
C GLY A 46 5.60 -10.17 -2.98
N CYS A 47 6.10 -8.94 -2.78
CA CYS A 47 5.24 -7.75 -2.82
C CYS A 47 5.99 -6.42 -2.88
N TRP A 48 5.24 -5.38 -3.20
CA TRP A 48 5.58 -3.98 -2.93
C TRP A 48 4.78 -3.45 -1.73
N ILE A 49 5.36 -2.52 -0.99
CA ILE A 49 4.64 -1.65 -0.05
C ILE A 49 4.67 -0.23 -0.59
N PHE A 50 3.48 0.34 -0.79
CA PHE A 50 3.28 1.72 -1.20
C PHE A 50 2.71 2.55 -0.05
N PHE A 51 3.24 3.74 0.09
CA PHE A 51 2.93 4.65 1.18
C PHE A 51 2.01 5.76 0.72
N ARG A 52 1.08 6.20 1.56
CA ARG A 52 0.25 7.37 1.26
C ARG A 52 1.13 8.62 1.20
N HIS A 53 0.80 9.56 0.30
CA HIS A 53 1.51 10.84 0.23
C HIS A 53 1.37 11.60 1.56
N GLU A 54 2.45 12.28 1.97
CA GLU A 54 2.61 12.90 3.30
C GLU A 54 1.60 14.03 3.54
N ARG A 55 1.22 14.74 2.46
CA ARG A 55 0.18 15.78 2.49
C ARG A 55 -1.22 15.28 2.85
N ILE A 56 -1.47 13.96 2.73
CA ILE A 56 -2.79 13.40 2.97
C ILE A 56 -2.87 12.95 4.42
N ILE A 57 -3.66 13.71 5.18
CA ILE A 57 -3.93 13.48 6.58
C ILE A 57 -5.33 12.90 6.69
N ILE A 58 -5.45 11.74 7.34
CA ILE A 58 -6.74 11.14 7.68
C ILE A 58 -6.94 11.32 9.17
N PRO A 59 -8.07 11.93 9.60
CA PRO A 59 -8.33 12.10 11.01
C PRO A 59 -8.36 10.73 11.73
N PRO A 60 -7.72 10.59 12.90
CA PRO A 60 -7.65 9.32 13.65
C PRO A 60 -9.03 8.68 13.90
N GLU A 61 -10.07 9.50 14.03
CA GLU A 61 -11.44 9.08 14.27
C GLU A 61 -12.18 8.54 13.04
N LYS A 62 -11.62 8.70 11.82
CA LYS A 62 -12.29 8.35 10.55
C LYS A 62 -11.74 7.12 9.84
N GLY A 63 -10.62 6.58 10.29
CA GLY A 63 -10.03 5.39 9.71
C GLY A 63 -8.63 5.11 10.23
N PRO A 64 -7.95 4.08 9.72
CA PRO A 64 -6.56 3.81 10.03
C PRO A 64 -5.70 4.96 9.49
N ALA A 65 -5.52 6.00 10.31
CA ALA A 65 -4.82 7.21 9.94
C ALA A 65 -3.38 6.93 9.46
N THR A 66 -2.75 5.89 10.00
CA THR A 66 -1.40 5.42 9.68
C THR A 66 -1.45 4.09 8.93
N SER A 67 -1.83 4.14 7.65
CA SER A 67 -1.93 2.97 6.78
C SER A 67 -1.08 3.08 5.50
N ALA A 68 -0.60 1.94 5.03
CA ALA A 68 0.06 1.73 3.75
C ALA A 68 -0.61 0.59 2.96
N PHE A 69 -0.17 0.36 1.72
CA PHE A 69 -0.73 -0.64 0.81
C PHE A 69 0.33 -1.67 0.44
N ALA A 70 0.13 -2.93 0.85
CA ALA A 70 0.92 -4.04 0.35
C ALA A 70 0.25 -4.62 -0.89
N VAL A 71 1.00 -4.72 -1.99
CA VAL A 71 0.51 -5.28 -3.27
C VAL A 71 1.41 -6.44 -3.64
N SER A 72 0.82 -7.64 -3.71
CA SER A 72 1.52 -8.87 -4.09
C SER A 72 1.95 -8.88 -5.57
N LYS A 73 2.84 -9.80 -5.92
CA LYS A 73 3.26 -9.99 -7.32
C LYS A 73 2.14 -10.50 -8.23
N LYS A 74 1.01 -10.99 -7.72
CA LYS A 74 -0.18 -11.36 -8.54
C LYS A 74 -1.35 -10.39 -8.38
N GLY A 75 -1.12 -9.22 -7.78
CA GLY A 75 -2.09 -8.13 -7.74
C GLY A 75 -3.10 -8.15 -6.60
N GLU A 76 -2.94 -9.06 -5.63
CA GLU A 76 -3.68 -8.96 -4.37
C GLU A 76 -3.22 -7.74 -3.56
N ILE A 77 -4.17 -6.98 -3.02
CA ILE A 77 -3.92 -5.78 -2.22
C ILE A 77 -4.33 -6.00 -0.77
N ARG A 78 -3.51 -5.52 0.16
CA ARG A 78 -3.82 -5.45 1.58
C ARG A 78 -3.54 -4.05 2.12
N LEU A 79 -4.48 -3.52 2.89
CA LEU A 79 -4.24 -2.36 3.74
C LEU A 79 -3.46 -2.82 4.96
N ILE A 80 -2.35 -2.17 5.25
CA ILE A 80 -1.43 -2.55 6.31
C ILE A 80 -1.06 -1.32 7.15
N ALA A 81 -0.45 -1.51 8.31
CA ALA A 81 0.08 -0.41 9.11
C ALA A 81 1.24 0.30 8.39
N ASP A 82 1.29 1.62 8.50
CA ASP A 82 2.42 2.43 8.02
C ASP A 82 3.51 2.48 9.10
N TYR A 83 4.65 1.86 8.80
CA TYR A 83 5.83 1.85 9.68
C TYR A 83 6.98 2.71 9.14
N ARG A 84 6.75 3.68 8.25
CA ARG A 84 7.83 4.46 7.62
C ARG A 84 8.74 5.17 8.63
N ASP A 85 8.22 5.52 9.81
CA ASP A 85 8.97 6.18 10.89
C ASP A 85 9.84 5.19 11.70
N SER A 86 9.77 3.89 11.43
CA SER A 86 10.60 2.84 12.03
C SER A 86 11.17 1.94 10.94
N PRO A 87 12.34 2.27 10.36
CA PRO A 87 12.93 1.54 9.24
C PRO A 87 13.13 0.04 9.51
N GLU A 88 13.51 -0.33 10.74
CA GLU A 88 13.71 -1.71 11.15
C GLU A 88 12.38 -2.48 11.08
N ARG A 89 11.32 -1.91 11.65
CA ARG A 89 9.99 -2.51 11.66
C ARG A 89 9.37 -2.54 10.27
N ALA A 90 9.58 -1.52 9.45
CA ALA A 90 9.14 -1.51 8.07
C ALA A 90 9.79 -2.63 7.25
N LYS A 91 11.09 -2.86 7.44
CA LYS A 91 11.81 -3.97 6.77
C LYS A 91 11.34 -5.34 7.25
N GLU A 92 11.13 -5.51 8.55
CA GLU A 92 10.58 -6.75 9.09
C GLU A 92 9.19 -7.03 8.52
N TYR A 93 8.33 -6.02 8.50
CA TYR A 93 6.97 -6.17 8.04
C TYR A 93 6.85 -6.40 6.53
N LEU A 94 7.74 -5.79 5.73
CA LEU A 94 7.90 -6.11 4.31
C LEU A 94 8.17 -7.61 4.11
N LYS A 95 9.12 -8.18 4.86
CA LYS A 95 9.43 -9.61 4.78
C LYS A 95 8.23 -10.46 5.19
N THR A 96 7.56 -10.12 6.28
CA THR A 96 6.34 -10.82 6.73
C THR A 96 5.26 -10.84 5.64
N MET A 97 5.00 -9.69 5.00
CA MET A 97 4.00 -9.61 3.93
C MET A 97 4.42 -10.37 2.68
N SER A 98 5.69 -10.27 2.29
CA SER A 98 6.29 -11.02 1.17
C SER A 98 6.12 -12.53 1.35
N GLU A 99 6.50 -13.06 2.52
CA GLU A 99 6.32 -14.47 2.86
C GLU A 99 4.85 -14.89 2.93
N HIS A 100 3.99 -14.02 3.47
CA HIS A 100 2.55 -14.26 3.52
C HIS A 100 1.95 -14.42 2.12
N PHE A 101 2.26 -13.52 1.17
CA PHE A 101 1.73 -13.62 -0.19
C PHE A 101 2.24 -14.86 -0.92
N ILE A 102 3.56 -15.13 -0.83
CA ILE A 102 4.15 -16.33 -1.44
C ILE A 102 3.50 -17.60 -0.92
N LYS A 103 3.32 -17.71 0.41
CA LYS A 103 2.71 -18.88 1.05
C LYS A 103 1.29 -19.14 0.57
N HIS A 104 0.53 -18.09 0.27
CA HIS A 104 -0.87 -18.21 -0.17
C HIS A 104 -1.02 -18.17 -1.70
N GLY A 105 0.10 -18.10 -2.43
CA GLY A 105 0.10 -18.11 -3.89
C GLY A 105 -0.42 -16.82 -4.53
N TRP A 106 -0.26 -15.69 -3.85
CA TRP A 106 -0.46 -14.33 -4.37
C TRP A 106 0.85 -13.70 -4.83
#